data_AF-A0A2V5WR63-F1
#
_entry.id   AF-A0A2V5WR63-F1
#
_cell.length_a   1.000
_cell.length_b   1.000
_cell.length_c   1.000
_cell.angle_alpha   90.00
_cell.angle_beta   90.00
_cell.angle_gamma   90.00
#
_symmetry.space_group_name_H-M   'P 1'
#
loop_
_entity.id
_entity.type
_entity.pdbx_description
1 polymer ?
#
loop_
_entity_poly.entity_id
_entity_poly.type
_entity_poly.pdbx_seq_one_letter_code
_entity_poly.pdbx_strand_id
1 'polypeptide(L)'
;MHAWPLDGWPILFGSFITCLYHQKQHPPPSDSGYGSFPQAVIPGSPARKRDLIMARRTKSGKQAADMLERLDSEEAVALLHLLLDKHPELRPEVEEMAKNVISSKSIEDIAADVFSAVTEVDLEALHGRAGKHSWGYVEPSEAAWELLEEALDDWI
;
A
#
# COMPACT_ATOMS: atom_id res chain seq x y z
N MET A 1 33.45 -11.70 -35.07
CA MET A 1 32.19 -12.48 -35.12
C MET A 1 32.21 -13.49 -33.99
N HIS A 2 31.69 -13.12 -32.82
CA HIS A 2 31.30 -14.05 -31.77
C HIS A 2 29.95 -13.57 -31.24
N ALA A 3 28.92 -14.35 -31.56
CA ALA A 3 27.55 -14.14 -31.16
C ALA A 3 27.35 -14.73 -29.75
N TRP A 4 26.68 -13.98 -28.88
CA TRP A 4 26.15 -14.48 -27.63
C TRP A 4 24.71 -14.95 -27.86
N PRO A 5 24.28 -16.10 -27.31
CA PRO A 5 22.90 -16.54 -27.40
C PRO A 5 22.03 -15.74 -26.41
N LEU A 6 21.06 -15.02 -26.96
CA LEU A 6 19.96 -14.39 -26.22
C LEU A 6 18.87 -15.44 -26.01
N ASP A 7 18.94 -16.23 -24.94
CA ASP A 7 17.85 -17.10 -24.53
C ASP A 7 17.77 -17.15 -23.00
N GLY A 8 16.68 -16.63 -22.43
CA GLY A 8 16.22 -17.06 -21.11
C GLY A 8 16.08 -16.01 -20.01
N TRP A 9 15.39 -14.90 -20.25
CA TRP A 9 14.67 -14.19 -19.17
C TRP A 9 13.16 -14.29 -19.45
N PRO A 10 12.37 -14.99 -18.61
CA PRO A 10 10.94 -14.86 -18.66
C PRO A 10 10.56 -13.49 -18.08
N ILE A 11 10.03 -12.67 -18.97
CA ILE A 11 9.35 -11.41 -18.68
C ILE A 11 8.09 -11.77 -17.87
N LEU A 12 8.16 -11.63 -16.54
CA LEU A 12 6.98 -11.54 -15.67
C LEU A 12 6.85 -10.11 -15.15
N PHE A 13 6.87 -9.16 -16.09
CA PHE A 13 6.32 -7.82 -15.90
C PHE A 13 5.18 -7.67 -16.90
N GLY A 14 3.95 -7.82 -16.44
CA GLY A 14 2.79 -7.59 -17.28
C GLY A 14 1.56 -8.40 -16.88
N SER A 15 0.88 -7.97 -15.81
CA SER A 15 -0.59 -7.95 -15.70
C SER A 15 -1.02 -7.96 -14.24
N PHE A 16 -1.02 -6.82 -13.56
CA PHE A 16 -1.92 -6.65 -12.41
C PHE A 16 -2.42 -5.23 -12.17
N ILE A 17 -2.21 -4.31 -13.12
CA ILE A 17 -2.90 -3.01 -13.13
C ILE A 17 -3.66 -2.88 -14.43
N THR A 18 -4.88 -3.41 -14.47
CA THR A 18 -6.05 -2.88 -15.21
C THR A 18 -7.26 -3.76 -14.86
N CYS A 19 -7.79 -3.65 -13.64
CA CYS A 19 -9.08 -4.29 -13.28
C CYS A 19 -10.13 -3.31 -12.76
N LEU A 20 -9.96 -1.99 -12.93
CA LEU A 20 -10.89 -1.03 -12.32
C LEU A 20 -11.14 0.22 -13.16
N TYR A 21 -11.36 0.11 -14.49
CA TYR A 21 -11.84 1.26 -15.26
C TYR A 21 -12.62 0.89 -16.55
N HIS A 22 -13.75 0.17 -16.46
CA HIS A 22 -14.75 0.21 -17.55
C HIS A 22 -16.17 -0.22 -17.15
N GLN A 23 -16.81 0.54 -16.24
CA GLN A 23 -18.25 0.45 -16.02
C GLN A 23 -18.94 1.72 -16.56
N LYS A 24 -19.25 1.74 -17.86
CA LYS A 24 -20.25 2.66 -18.42
C LYS A 24 -21.09 2.00 -19.53
N GLN A 25 -22.33 1.67 -19.14
CA GLN A 25 -23.61 1.93 -19.82
C GLN A 25 -23.75 1.58 -21.31
N HIS A 26 -24.60 0.58 -21.63
CA HIS A 26 -25.72 0.70 -22.59
C HIS A 26 -26.66 -0.54 -22.49
N PRO A 27 -27.97 -0.41 -22.81
CA PRO A 27 -29.04 -1.32 -22.38
C PRO A 27 -29.31 -2.48 -23.37
N PRO A 28 -29.92 -3.60 -22.93
CA PRO A 28 -30.38 -4.64 -23.84
C PRO A 28 -31.77 -4.32 -24.45
N PRO A 29 -32.02 -4.73 -25.71
CA PRO A 29 -33.30 -4.52 -26.37
C PRO A 29 -34.40 -5.41 -25.79
N SER A 30 -35.60 -4.83 -25.75
CA SER A 30 -36.87 -5.48 -25.48
C SER A 30 -37.23 -6.44 -26.60
N ASP A 31 -37.57 -7.69 -26.26
CA ASP A 31 -38.52 -8.44 -27.07
C ASP A 31 -39.52 -9.21 -26.20
N SER A 32 -40.75 -9.06 -26.64
CA SER A 32 -42.04 -9.47 -26.12
C SER A 32 -42.24 -10.98 -26.04
N GLY A 33 -42.81 -11.42 -24.91
CA GLY A 33 -43.43 -12.73 -24.75
C GLY A 33 -44.48 -12.67 -23.65
N TYR A 34 -45.72 -12.35 -24.02
CA TYR A 34 -46.89 -12.32 -23.13
C TYR A 34 -47.20 -13.74 -22.59
N GLY A 35 -46.92 -13.97 -21.31
CA GLY A 35 -47.44 -15.09 -20.53
C GLY A 35 -48.37 -14.55 -19.44
N SER A 36 -49.66 -14.51 -19.75
CA SER A 36 -50.74 -14.10 -18.87
C SER A 36 -50.85 -15.01 -17.64
N PHE A 37 -50.40 -14.54 -16.47
CA PHE A 37 -50.78 -15.10 -15.17
C PHE A 37 -51.65 -14.08 -14.43
N PRO A 38 -52.84 -14.46 -13.92
CA PRO A 38 -53.70 -13.52 -13.20
C PRO A 38 -53.03 -13.09 -11.89
N GLN A 39 -52.84 -11.77 -11.76
CA GLN A 39 -52.30 -11.08 -10.60
C GLN A 39 -53.24 -11.27 -9.40
N ALA A 40 -52.85 -12.13 -8.45
CA ALA A 40 -53.44 -12.10 -7.12
C ALA A 40 -52.92 -10.85 -6.39
N VAL A 41 -53.79 -9.86 -6.22
CA VAL A 41 -53.56 -8.71 -5.33
C VAL A 41 -53.51 -9.24 -3.90
N ILE A 42 -52.31 -9.41 -3.36
CA ILE A 42 -52.10 -9.64 -1.93
C ILE A 42 -51.84 -8.27 -1.29
N PRO A 43 -52.73 -7.77 -0.42
CA PRO A 43 -52.50 -6.51 0.26
C PRO A 43 -51.41 -6.68 1.34
N GLY A 44 -50.47 -5.74 1.34
CA GLY A 44 -49.52 -5.37 2.40
C GLY A 44 -49.22 -6.39 3.49
N SER A 45 -48.11 -7.13 3.34
CA SER A 45 -47.45 -7.76 4.48
C SER A 45 -46.76 -6.69 5.32
N PRO A 46 -47.02 -6.58 6.64
CA PRO A 46 -46.24 -5.71 7.51
C PRO A 46 -44.83 -6.31 7.65
N ALA A 47 -43.82 -5.45 7.49
CA ALA A 47 -42.41 -5.81 7.65
C ALA A 47 -42.20 -6.62 8.94
N ARG A 48 -41.66 -7.82 8.76
CA ARG A 48 -41.41 -8.78 9.85
C ARG A 48 -40.35 -8.15 10.76
N LYS A 49 -40.61 -8.09 12.08
CA LYS A 49 -39.66 -7.58 13.11
C LYS A 49 -38.21 -8.09 12.99
N ARG A 50 -37.99 -9.22 12.31
CA ARG A 50 -36.67 -9.80 12.03
C ARG A 50 -35.78 -8.90 11.16
N ASP A 51 -36.36 -8.14 10.23
CA ASP A 51 -35.60 -7.29 9.31
C ASP A 51 -34.98 -6.08 10.03
N LEU A 52 -35.67 -5.57 11.05
CA LEU A 52 -35.18 -4.47 11.91
C LEU A 52 -34.01 -4.90 12.81
N ILE A 53 -33.96 -6.16 13.23
CA ILE A 53 -32.87 -6.69 14.07
C ILE A 53 -31.58 -6.85 13.24
N MET A 54 -31.69 -7.29 11.98
CA MET A 54 -30.53 -7.43 11.09
C MET A 54 -29.97 -6.06 10.67
N ALA A 55 -30.82 -5.07 10.39
CA ALA A 55 -30.40 -3.72 10.04
C ALA A 55 -29.71 -2.97 11.19
N ARG A 56 -30.10 -3.23 12.45
CA ARG A 56 -29.44 -2.60 13.62
C ARG A 56 -28.05 -3.15 13.87
N ARG A 57 -27.81 -4.43 13.55
CA ARG A 57 -26.53 -5.11 13.81
C ARG A 57 -25.41 -4.66 12.85
N THR A 58 -25.74 -4.24 11.63
CA THR A 58 -24.74 -3.78 10.65
C THR A 58 -24.30 -2.34 10.85
N LYS A 59 -25.14 -1.50 11.45
CA LYS A 59 -24.82 -0.07 11.67
C LYS A 59 -23.79 0.15 12.79
N SER A 60 -23.86 -0.66 13.86
CA SER A 60 -23.00 -0.48 15.04
C SER A 60 -21.54 -0.86 14.79
N GLY A 61 -21.27 -1.91 14.00
CA GLY A 61 -19.89 -2.33 13.69
C GLY A 61 -19.18 -1.35 12.73
N LYS A 62 -19.95 -0.76 11.80
CA LYS A 62 -19.41 0.21 10.84
C LYS A 62 -19.03 1.55 11.50
N GLN A 63 -19.80 1.97 12.51
CA GLN A 63 -19.51 3.20 13.26
C GLN A 63 -18.27 3.08 14.15
N ALA A 64 -18.01 1.91 14.72
CA ALA A 64 -16.80 1.68 15.52
C ALA A 64 -15.54 1.68 14.65
N ALA A 65 -15.59 1.06 13.46
CA ALA A 65 -14.49 1.10 12.49
C ALA A 65 -14.19 2.54 12.04
N ASP A 66 -15.23 3.33 11.71
CA ASP A 66 -15.10 4.74 11.33
C ASP A 66 -14.50 5.61 12.46
N MET A 67 -14.80 5.30 13.73
CA MET A 67 -14.18 6.02 14.86
C MET A 67 -12.71 5.66 15.05
N LEU A 68 -12.32 4.41 14.84
CA LEU A 68 -10.92 3.98 14.94
C LEU A 68 -10.07 4.52 13.78
N GLU A 69 -10.64 4.62 12.57
CA GLU A 69 -9.98 5.18 11.38
C GLU A 69 -9.73 6.69 11.47
N ARG A 70 -10.42 7.38 12.39
CA ARG A 70 -10.30 8.84 12.58
C ARG A 70 -9.31 9.24 13.68
N LEU A 71 -8.76 8.27 14.41
CA LEU A 71 -7.79 8.53 15.46
C LEU A 71 -6.46 8.98 14.86
N ASP A 72 -5.83 9.94 15.51
CA ASP A 72 -4.45 10.27 15.19
C ASP A 72 -3.48 9.15 15.64
N SER A 73 -2.29 9.12 15.06
CA SER A 73 -1.23 8.17 15.41
C SER A 73 -0.92 8.14 16.91
N GLU A 74 -0.89 9.29 17.58
CA GLU A 74 -0.64 9.35 19.03
C GLU A 74 -1.80 8.78 19.85
N GLU A 75 -3.05 9.05 19.43
CA GLU A 75 -4.27 8.57 20.10
C GLU A 75 -4.45 7.05 19.92
N ALA A 76 -4.08 6.51 18.75
CA ALA A 76 -4.11 5.09 18.46
C ALA A 76 -3.15 4.30 19.37
N VAL A 77 -1.94 4.83 19.59
CA VAL A 77 -0.94 4.22 20.50
C VAL A 77 -1.45 4.26 21.94
N ALA A 78 -2.02 5.39 22.38
CA ALA A 78 -2.60 5.50 23.72
C ALA A 78 -3.74 4.50 23.95
N LEU A 79 -4.61 4.29 22.95
CA LEU A 79 -5.69 3.30 23.02
C LEU A 79 -5.17 1.86 23.00
N LEU A 80 -4.12 1.57 22.23
CA LEU A 80 -3.47 0.26 22.25
C LEU A 80 -2.92 -0.07 23.64
N HIS A 81 -2.21 0.87 24.27
CA HIS A 81 -1.74 0.70 25.64
C HIS A 81 -2.90 0.48 26.63
N LEU A 82 -3.96 1.28 26.52
CA LEU A 82 -5.16 1.11 27.36
C LEU A 82 -5.83 -0.26 27.16
N LEU A 83 -5.82 -0.78 25.93
CA LEU A 83 -6.38 -2.10 25.61
C LEU A 83 -5.52 -3.21 26.23
N LEU A 84 -4.19 -3.12 26.11
CA LEU A 84 -3.24 -4.07 26.70
C LEU A 84 -3.23 -4.05 28.23
N ASP A 85 -3.54 -2.92 28.84
CA ASP A 85 -3.69 -2.81 30.30
C ASP A 85 -4.99 -3.45 30.80
N LYS A 86 -6.05 -3.42 29.98
CA LYS A 86 -7.33 -4.09 30.29
C LYS A 86 -7.33 -5.58 29.96
N HIS A 87 -6.57 -5.97 28.95
CA HIS A 87 -6.51 -7.33 28.40
C HIS A 87 -5.05 -7.79 28.27
N PRO A 88 -4.40 -8.14 29.39
CA PRO A 88 -3.00 -8.58 29.37
C PRO A 88 -2.77 -9.87 28.55
N GLU A 89 -3.82 -10.66 28.34
CA GLU A 89 -3.81 -11.87 27.52
C GLU A 89 -3.47 -11.63 26.04
N LEU A 90 -3.69 -10.41 25.54
CA LEU A 90 -3.44 -10.05 24.13
C LEU A 90 -2.02 -9.54 23.87
N ARG A 91 -1.24 -9.27 24.92
CA ARG A 91 0.16 -8.80 24.78
C ARG A 91 1.02 -9.68 23.87
N PRO A 92 1.09 -11.02 24.02
CA PRO A 92 1.95 -11.83 23.17
C PRO A 92 1.52 -11.80 21.70
N GLU A 93 0.21 -11.75 21.43
CA GLU A 93 -0.33 -11.68 20.06
C GLU A 93 0.01 -10.32 19.40
N VAL A 94 -0.16 -9.22 20.14
CA VAL A 94 0.18 -7.88 19.64
C VAL A 94 1.69 -7.73 19.43
N GLU A 95 2.52 -8.30 20.31
CA GLU A 95 3.98 -8.31 20.14
C GLU A 95 4.41 -9.11 18.91
N GLU A 96 3.78 -10.25 18.64
CA GLU A 96 4.04 -11.04 17.43
C GLU A 96 3.63 -10.26 16.16
N MET A 97 2.47 -9.62 16.18
CA MET A 97 2.02 -8.75 15.08
C MET A 97 2.97 -7.57 14.87
N ALA A 98 3.37 -6.88 15.94
CA ALA A 98 4.32 -5.77 15.88
C ALA A 98 5.68 -6.24 15.32
N LYS A 99 6.17 -7.40 15.76
CA LYS A 99 7.39 -8.01 15.24
C LYS A 99 7.28 -8.30 13.76
N ASN A 100 6.14 -8.82 13.30
CA ASN A 100 5.91 -9.06 11.88
C ASN A 100 5.90 -7.75 11.07
N VAL A 101 5.26 -6.69 11.58
CA VAL A 101 5.23 -5.38 10.91
C VAL A 101 6.61 -4.71 10.88
N ILE A 102 7.38 -4.78 11.96
CA ILE A 102 8.74 -4.21 12.01
C ILE A 102 9.71 -5.03 11.16
N SER A 103 9.56 -6.36 11.19
CA SER A 103 10.38 -7.29 10.40
C SER A 103 9.96 -7.35 8.93
N SER A 104 8.79 -6.80 8.56
CA SER A 104 8.29 -6.80 7.18
C SER A 104 8.78 -5.62 6.35
N LYS A 105 9.77 -4.83 6.82
CA LYS A 105 10.54 -4.01 5.88
C LYS A 105 11.12 -4.96 4.85
N SER A 106 10.52 -4.93 3.68
CA SER A 106 10.85 -5.86 2.62
C SER A 106 12.22 -5.50 2.05
N ILE A 107 12.86 -6.45 1.39
CA ILE A 107 14.12 -6.17 0.70
C ILE A 107 13.87 -5.08 -0.36
N GLU A 108 12.66 -5.05 -0.93
CA GLU A 108 12.19 -4.07 -1.89
C GLU A 108 12.07 -2.66 -1.28
N ASP A 109 11.60 -2.53 -0.03
CA ASP A 109 11.53 -1.23 0.65
C ASP A 109 12.94 -0.68 0.92
N ILE A 110 13.84 -1.54 1.41
CA ILE A 110 15.26 -1.17 1.64
C ILE A 110 15.92 -0.79 0.31
N ALA A 111 15.67 -1.55 -0.75
CA ALA A 111 16.22 -1.26 -2.07
C ALA A 111 15.68 0.07 -2.64
N ALA A 112 14.41 0.40 -2.39
CA ALA A 112 13.82 1.67 -2.79
C ALA A 112 14.44 2.85 -2.03
N ASP A 113 14.68 2.70 -0.72
CA ASP A 113 15.33 3.71 0.10
C ASP A 113 16.79 3.93 -0.35
N VAL A 114 17.57 2.85 -0.54
CA VAL A 114 18.96 2.93 -1.04
C VAL A 114 19.01 3.52 -2.45
N PHE A 115 18.10 3.13 -3.33
CA PHE A 115 18.01 3.69 -4.68
C PHE A 115 17.75 5.20 -4.62
N SER A 116 16.84 5.64 -3.75
CA SER A 116 16.55 7.06 -3.56
C SER A 116 17.79 7.80 -3.06
N ALA A 117 18.47 7.28 -2.02
CA ALA A 117 19.71 7.87 -1.50
C ALA A 117 20.81 8.01 -2.57
N VAL A 118 21.00 6.99 -3.41
CA VAL A 118 22.02 7.02 -4.48
C VAL A 118 21.63 7.96 -5.63
N THR A 119 20.34 8.06 -5.96
CA THR A 119 19.88 8.90 -7.09
C THR A 119 19.64 10.35 -6.73
N GLU A 120 19.47 10.67 -5.44
CA GLU A 120 19.35 12.03 -4.94
C GLU A 120 20.71 12.74 -4.77
N VAL A 121 21.84 12.03 -5.00
CA VAL A 121 23.17 12.65 -4.99
C VAL A 121 23.23 13.84 -5.95
N ASP A 122 23.52 15.01 -5.38
CA ASP A 122 23.49 16.28 -6.11
C ASP A 122 24.65 16.41 -7.09
N LEU A 123 24.31 16.64 -8.37
CA LEU A 123 25.28 16.86 -9.42
C LEU A 123 26.07 18.17 -9.21
N GLU A 124 25.48 19.18 -8.58
CA GLU A 124 26.20 20.41 -8.23
C GLU A 124 27.23 20.16 -7.12
N ALA A 125 26.91 19.31 -6.15
CA ALA A 125 27.88 18.87 -5.15
C ALA A 125 29.05 18.11 -5.81
N LEU A 126 28.78 17.30 -6.84
CA LEU A 126 29.83 16.64 -7.62
C LEU A 126 30.72 17.67 -8.34
N HIS A 127 30.13 18.64 -9.03
CA HIS A 127 30.89 19.68 -9.73
C HIS A 127 31.67 20.59 -8.77
N GLY A 128 31.17 20.83 -7.56
CA GLY A 128 31.87 21.61 -6.54
C GLY A 128 33.08 20.89 -5.94
N ARG A 129 33.05 19.55 -5.87
CA ARG A 129 34.13 18.71 -5.32
C ARG A 129 35.13 18.28 -6.38
N ALA A 130 34.70 18.03 -7.60
CA ALA A 130 35.58 17.67 -8.71
C ALA A 130 36.30 18.89 -9.28
N GLY A 131 37.47 18.65 -9.89
CA GLY A 131 38.18 19.66 -10.66
C GLY A 131 39.29 20.38 -9.89
N LYS A 132 39.55 21.63 -10.29
CA LYS A 132 40.74 22.37 -9.85
C LYS A 132 40.49 23.07 -8.51
N HIS A 133 41.28 22.67 -7.51
CA HIS A 133 41.34 23.27 -6.18
C HIS A 133 42.68 23.97 -5.96
N SER A 134 42.79 24.75 -4.88
CA SER A 134 44.05 25.42 -4.50
C SER A 134 45.17 24.45 -4.11
N TRP A 135 44.83 23.21 -3.77
CA TRP A 135 45.77 22.14 -3.40
C TRP A 135 46.01 21.10 -4.49
N GLY A 136 45.37 21.20 -5.65
CA GLY A 136 45.54 20.23 -6.73
C GLY A 136 44.29 20.05 -7.59
N TYR A 137 44.31 19.02 -8.42
CA TYR A 137 43.14 18.58 -9.18
C TYR A 137 42.54 17.35 -8.52
N VAL A 138 41.22 17.32 -8.36
CA VAL A 138 40.47 16.15 -7.90
C VAL A 138 39.75 15.55 -9.09
N GLU A 139 39.97 14.25 -9.33
CA GLU A 139 39.32 13.56 -10.45
C GLU A 139 37.81 13.46 -10.21
N PRO A 140 36.96 13.70 -11.23
CA PRO A 140 35.51 13.59 -11.08
C PRO A 140 35.05 12.22 -10.58
N SER A 141 35.74 11.14 -10.94
CA SER A 141 35.44 9.79 -10.44
C SER A 141 35.77 9.63 -8.95
N GLU A 142 36.80 10.29 -8.46
CA GLU A 142 37.20 10.28 -7.04
C GLU A 142 36.15 11.04 -6.21
N ALA A 143 35.80 12.25 -6.63
CA ALA A 143 34.75 13.04 -5.99
C ALA A 143 33.36 12.34 -6.01
N ALA A 144 33.04 11.62 -7.09
CA ALA A 144 31.81 10.84 -7.18
C ALA A 144 31.80 9.67 -6.20
N TRP A 145 32.95 9.03 -6.00
CA TRP A 145 33.08 7.93 -5.04
C TRP A 145 32.90 8.42 -3.60
N GLU A 146 33.53 9.54 -3.24
CA GLU A 146 33.35 10.16 -1.91
C GLU A 146 31.88 10.54 -1.65
N LEU A 147 31.19 11.12 -2.63
CA LEU A 147 29.77 11.47 -2.51
C LEU A 147 28.87 10.25 -2.38
N LEU A 148 29.20 9.16 -3.10
CA LEU A 148 28.48 7.90 -2.99
C LEU A 148 28.69 7.26 -1.61
N GLU A 149 29.92 7.26 -1.10
CA GLU A 149 30.22 6.76 0.24
C GLU A 149 29.49 7.57 1.31
N GLU A 150 29.47 8.90 1.20
CA GLU A 150 28.71 9.78 2.11
C GLU A 150 27.20 9.49 2.07
N ALA A 151 26.63 9.24 0.89
CA ALA A 151 25.21 8.89 0.75
C ALA A 151 24.86 7.51 1.32
N LEU A 152 25.85 6.60 1.42
CA LEU A 152 25.66 5.24 1.91
C LEU A 152 26.09 5.04 3.37
N ASP A 153 26.68 6.05 4.02
CA ASP A 153 27.21 5.93 5.39
C ASP A 153 26.14 5.51 6.40
N ASP A 154 24.89 5.93 6.21
CA ASP A 154 23.73 5.54 7.05
C ASP A 154 23.37 4.04 6.96
N TRP A 155 23.93 3.32 5.99
CA TRP A 155 23.57 1.92 5.65
C TRP A 155 24.69 0.90 5.96
N ILE A 156 25.89 1.37 6.32
CA ILE A 156 27.11 0.55 6.50
C ILE A 156 27.41 0.38 8.00
#